data_AF-A0A8S3JRC6-F1
#
_entry.id   AF-A0A8S3JRC6-F1
#
_cell.length_a   1.000
_cell.length_b   1.000
_cell.length_c   1.000
_cell.angle_alpha   90.00
_cell.angle_beta   90.00
_cell.angle_gamma   90.00
#
_symmetry.space_group_name_H-M   'P 1'
#
loop_
_entity.id
_entity.type
_entity.pdbx_description
1 polymer ?
#
loop_
_entity_poly.entity_id
_entity_poly.type
_entity_poly.pdbx_seq_one_letter_code
_entity_poly.pdbx_strand_id
1 'polypeptide(L)'
;TKLRTEDREALKPWFLYLKLILTGLARLPTNQHRVYRGVTLANDDQYRQGNTIVWWGFSSCSTKRNISEHEIFLNETGKKTLFIIDCITGRDISQYSIFQKEKEILLLPATTLQVIRTYRDKQNFYNIIHLQEIKSTYTLLEPILLETKILNPVKNRMLNILRVFLKQTQIDTRTKLDQEIDLFRDREHACIRRKRFTDDEIETVV
;
A
#
# COMPACT_ATOMS: atom_id res chain seq x y z
N THR A 1 -10.77 -4.73 -9.77
CA THR A 1 -11.76 -5.19 -8.78
C THR A 1 -11.33 -6.44 -8.01
N LYS A 2 -10.58 -7.39 -8.58
CA LYS A 2 -10.22 -8.69 -7.98
C LYS A 2 -9.32 -8.59 -6.74
N LEU A 3 -8.39 -7.64 -6.70
CA LEU A 3 -7.52 -7.42 -5.54
C LEU A 3 -8.23 -6.82 -4.31
N ARG A 4 -9.49 -6.41 -4.46
CA ARG A 4 -10.29 -5.78 -3.41
C ARG A 4 -11.46 -6.65 -2.95
N THR A 5 -11.64 -7.82 -3.57
CA THR A 5 -12.67 -8.78 -3.17
C THR A 5 -12.15 -9.71 -2.08
N GLU A 6 -13.08 -10.29 -1.33
CA GLU A 6 -12.79 -11.35 -0.37
C GLU A 6 -12.32 -12.65 -1.05
N ASP A 7 -12.80 -12.91 -2.27
CA ASP A 7 -12.44 -14.11 -3.04
C ASP A 7 -10.93 -14.21 -3.28
N ARG A 8 -10.32 -15.23 -2.67
CA ARG A 8 -8.87 -15.48 -2.73
C ARG A 8 -8.45 -16.29 -3.95
N GLU A 9 -9.37 -16.99 -4.57
CA GLU A 9 -9.10 -17.72 -5.82
C GLU A 9 -8.86 -16.74 -6.97
N ALA A 10 -9.58 -15.61 -6.96
CA ALA A 10 -9.38 -14.52 -7.90
C ALA A 10 -7.99 -13.84 -7.81
N LEU A 11 -7.23 -14.10 -6.74
CA LEU A 11 -5.89 -13.54 -6.55
C LEU A 11 -4.78 -14.35 -7.23
N LYS A 12 -5.03 -15.59 -7.65
CA LYS A 12 -4.02 -16.49 -8.25
C LYS A 12 -3.18 -15.83 -9.35
N PRO A 13 -3.76 -15.09 -10.33
CA PRO A 13 -2.97 -14.42 -11.36
C PRO A 13 -1.98 -13.38 -10.82
N TRP A 14 -2.23 -12.85 -9.61
CA TRP A 14 -1.44 -11.80 -8.99
C TRP A 14 -0.41 -12.32 -7.99
N PHE A 15 -0.28 -13.64 -7.80
CA PHE A 15 0.59 -14.21 -6.75
C PHE A 15 2.05 -13.78 -6.86
N LEU A 16 2.61 -13.68 -8.07
CA LEU A 16 4.00 -13.23 -8.24
C LEU A 16 4.17 -11.77 -7.80
N TYR A 17 3.24 -10.90 -8.19
CA TYR A 17 3.23 -9.50 -7.78
C TYR A 17 3.01 -9.36 -6.26
N LEU A 18 2.02 -10.08 -5.72
CA LEU A 18 1.73 -10.09 -4.28
C LEU A 18 2.91 -10.60 -3.47
N LYS A 19 3.58 -11.68 -3.92
CA LYS A 19 4.80 -12.19 -3.29
C LYS A 19 5.89 -11.12 -3.29
N LEU A 20 6.13 -10.45 -4.42
CA LEU A 20 7.15 -9.40 -4.52
C LEU A 20 6.86 -8.25 -3.54
N ILE A 21 5.67 -7.67 -3.60
CA ILE A 21 5.33 -6.51 -2.77
C ILE A 21 5.28 -6.87 -1.28
N LEU A 22 4.66 -7.99 -0.91
CA LEU A 22 4.57 -8.43 0.50
C LEU A 22 5.96 -8.74 1.07
N THR A 23 6.86 -9.34 0.28
CA THR A 23 8.26 -9.58 0.69
C THR A 23 9.00 -8.25 0.92
N GLY A 24 8.77 -7.25 0.09
CA GLY A 24 9.32 -5.91 0.29
C GLY A 24 8.80 -5.26 1.57
N LEU A 25 7.48 -5.28 1.76
CA LEU A 25 6.80 -4.69 2.93
C LEU A 25 7.14 -5.41 4.24
N ALA A 26 7.43 -6.71 4.21
CA ALA A 26 7.87 -7.47 5.38
C ALA A 26 9.23 -7.02 5.92
N ARG A 27 10.03 -6.31 5.12
CA ARG A 27 11.34 -5.75 5.52
C ARG A 27 11.22 -4.35 6.12
N LEU A 28 10.06 -3.71 5.98
CA LEU A 28 9.82 -2.39 6.54
C LEU A 28 9.33 -2.52 7.98
N PRO A 29 9.72 -1.59 8.87
CA PRO A 29 9.23 -1.58 10.23
C PRO A 29 7.71 -1.41 10.25
N THR A 30 7.09 -2.04 11.23
CA THR A 30 5.67 -1.84 11.52
C THR A 30 5.54 -0.67 12.49
N ASN A 31 4.74 0.32 12.12
CA ASN A 31 4.56 1.50 12.95
C ASN A 31 3.07 1.76 13.21
N GLN A 32 2.77 2.14 14.45
CA GLN A 32 1.45 2.64 14.80
C GLN A 32 1.34 4.10 14.38
N HIS A 33 0.30 4.42 13.61
CA HIS A 33 0.10 5.76 13.09
C HIS A 33 -1.39 6.12 13.09
N ARG A 34 -1.66 7.41 13.29
CA ARG A 34 -2.91 8.01 12.81
C ARG A 34 -2.71 8.41 11.37
N VAL A 35 -3.49 7.79 10.48
CA VAL A 35 -3.42 8.03 9.03
C VAL A 35 -4.76 8.49 8.49
N TYR A 36 -4.71 9.14 7.34
CA TYR A 36 -5.84 9.75 6.68
C TYR A 36 -5.97 9.20 5.28
N ARG A 37 -7.22 9.03 4.82
CA ARG A 37 -7.52 8.58 3.46
C ARG A 37 -8.80 9.25 2.96
N GLY A 38 -8.66 10.08 1.93
CA GLY A 38 -9.78 10.71 1.24
C GLY A 38 -10.29 9.82 0.10
N VAL A 39 -11.60 9.60 0.04
CA VAL A 39 -12.26 8.91 -1.07
C VAL A 39 -13.59 9.56 -1.43
N THR A 40 -14.00 9.39 -2.67
CA THR A 40 -15.40 9.61 -3.08
C THR A 40 -16.16 8.32 -2.83
N LEU A 41 -17.01 8.28 -1.82
CA LEU A 41 -17.77 7.09 -1.42
C LEU A 41 -19.24 7.47 -1.24
N ALA A 42 -20.14 6.74 -1.91
CA ALA A 42 -21.56 6.83 -1.64
C ALA A 42 -21.85 6.17 -0.28
N ASN A 43 -22.78 6.74 0.50
CA ASN A 43 -23.18 6.23 1.82
C ASN A 43 -23.26 4.70 1.83
N ASP A 44 -22.38 4.08 2.61
CA ASP A 44 -22.27 2.63 2.68
C ASP A 44 -22.55 2.20 4.12
N ASP A 45 -23.57 1.36 4.25
CA ASP A 45 -24.12 0.89 5.53
C ASP A 45 -23.10 0.11 6.35
N GLN A 46 -22.02 -0.40 5.72
CA GLN A 46 -20.94 -1.05 6.45
C GLN A 46 -20.22 -0.11 7.43
N TYR A 47 -20.24 1.21 7.19
CA TYR A 47 -19.55 2.20 8.03
C TYR A 47 -20.41 2.82 9.14
N ARG A 48 -21.43 2.09 9.61
CA ARG A 48 -22.15 2.47 10.83
C ARG A 48 -21.28 2.24 12.05
N GLN A 49 -21.39 3.14 13.02
CA GLN A 49 -20.66 3.03 14.28
C GLN A 49 -20.89 1.67 14.95
N GLY A 50 -19.82 1.06 15.45
CA GLY A 50 -19.82 -0.27 16.06
C GLY A 50 -19.57 -1.41 15.09
N ASN A 51 -19.77 -1.21 13.77
CA ASN A 51 -19.49 -2.24 12.78
C ASN A 51 -18.00 -2.56 12.71
N THR A 52 -17.71 -3.81 12.33
CA THR A 52 -16.37 -4.24 11.94
C THR A 52 -16.36 -4.51 10.44
N ILE A 53 -15.35 -4.00 9.76
CA ILE A 53 -15.15 -4.12 8.32
C ILE A 53 -13.76 -4.67 8.01
N VAL A 54 -13.60 -5.23 6.83
CA VAL A 54 -12.29 -5.71 6.36
C VAL A 54 -11.94 -5.00 5.05
N TRP A 55 -10.78 -4.36 5.02
CA TRP A 55 -10.21 -3.84 3.80
C TRP A 55 -9.35 -4.91 3.14
N TRP A 56 -9.96 -5.61 2.18
CA TRP A 56 -9.38 -6.80 1.56
C TRP A 56 -8.17 -6.53 0.66
N GLY A 57 -8.03 -5.32 0.14
CA GLY A 57 -6.89 -4.91 -0.68
C GLY A 57 -5.96 -3.92 0.05
N PHE A 58 -4.81 -3.65 -0.55
CA PHE A 58 -3.91 -2.60 -0.06
C PHE A 58 -4.62 -1.25 -0.02
N SER A 59 -4.39 -0.49 1.05
CA SER A 59 -4.98 0.83 1.25
C SER A 59 -3.90 1.87 1.51
N SER A 60 -3.65 2.69 0.51
CA SER A 60 -2.74 3.83 0.63
C SER A 60 -3.36 4.93 1.49
N CYS A 61 -2.61 5.42 2.47
CA CYS A 61 -3.01 6.46 3.40
C CYS A 61 -1.87 7.46 3.56
N SER A 62 -2.16 8.61 4.15
CA SER A 62 -1.16 9.62 4.46
C SER A 62 -1.14 9.92 5.96
N THR A 63 0.04 10.19 6.52
CA THR A 63 0.13 10.79 7.87
C THR A 63 -0.27 12.27 7.89
N LYS A 64 -0.40 12.90 6.71
CA LYS A 64 -0.77 14.29 6.54
C LYS A 64 -2.24 14.42 6.14
N ARG A 65 -3.03 14.97 7.05
CA ARG A 65 -4.48 15.17 6.87
C ARG A 65 -4.81 16.02 5.64
N ASN A 66 -4.11 17.14 5.48
CA ASN A 66 -4.33 18.10 4.39
C ASN A 66 -4.14 17.49 2.99
N ILE A 67 -3.24 16.51 2.85
CA ILE A 67 -3.01 15.81 1.57
C ILE A 67 -4.20 14.93 1.22
N SER A 68 -4.79 14.27 2.21
CA SER A 68 -6.00 13.45 2.01
C SER A 68 -7.27 14.27 1.81
N GLU A 69 -7.25 15.56 2.15
CA GLU A 69 -8.35 16.51 1.97
C GLU A 69 -8.28 17.28 0.64
N HIS A 70 -7.17 17.19 -0.10
CA HIS A 70 -7.03 17.88 -1.39
C HIS A 70 -8.09 17.40 -2.40
N GLU A 71 -8.60 18.36 -3.19
CA GLU A 71 -9.68 18.16 -4.17
C GLU A 71 -9.42 17.02 -5.17
N ILE A 72 -8.16 16.67 -5.41
CA ILE A 72 -7.74 15.60 -6.32
C ILE A 72 -8.27 14.22 -5.87
N PHE A 73 -8.42 13.97 -4.57
CA PHE A 73 -8.97 12.71 -4.05
C PHE A 73 -10.49 12.72 -3.92
N LEU A 74 -11.05 13.93 -3.93
CA LEU A 74 -12.43 14.27 -3.61
C LEU A 74 -13.09 14.91 -4.84
N ASN A 75 -13.41 14.08 -5.83
CA ASN A 75 -14.14 14.50 -7.03
C ASN A 75 -15.34 15.41 -6.67
N GLU A 76 -15.62 16.39 -7.52
CA GLU A 76 -16.74 17.34 -7.35
C GLU A 76 -18.12 16.65 -7.31
N THR A 77 -18.24 15.49 -7.97
CA THR A 77 -19.47 14.72 -8.09
C THR A 77 -19.43 13.48 -7.19
N GLY A 78 -19.86 13.65 -5.93
CA GLY A 78 -20.08 12.57 -4.98
C GLY A 78 -19.96 13.00 -3.52
N LYS A 79 -20.49 12.19 -2.59
CA LYS A 79 -20.30 12.45 -1.14
C LYS A 79 -18.84 12.18 -0.79
N LYS A 80 -18.13 13.24 -0.44
CA LYS A 80 -16.72 13.21 -0.02
C LYS A 80 -16.62 12.50 1.33
N THR A 81 -15.71 11.55 1.49
CA THR A 81 -15.49 10.82 2.75
C THR A 81 -14.01 10.86 3.12
N LEU A 82 -13.72 11.29 4.35
CA LEU A 82 -12.41 11.26 4.96
C LEU A 82 -12.38 10.15 6.02
N PHE A 83 -11.53 9.16 5.81
CA PHE A 83 -11.20 8.18 6.84
C PHE A 83 -10.10 8.73 7.73
N ILE A 84 -10.30 8.65 9.04
CA ILE A 84 -9.27 8.81 10.05
C ILE A 84 -9.05 7.42 10.62
N ILE A 85 -7.83 6.90 10.54
CA ILE A 85 -7.56 5.50 10.87
C ILE A 85 -6.44 5.48 11.90
N ASP A 86 -6.72 4.94 13.08
CA ASP A 86 -5.69 4.58 14.06
C ASP A 86 -5.21 3.17 13.71
N CYS A 87 -4.11 3.09 12.94
CA CYS A 87 -3.55 1.84 12.47
C CYS A 87 -2.43 1.33 13.38
N ILE A 88 -2.33 0.00 13.44
CA ILE A 88 -1.34 -0.76 14.20
C ILE A 88 -0.28 -1.32 13.26
N THR A 89 -0.67 -1.74 12.05
CA THR A 89 0.21 -2.47 11.12
C THR A 89 0.66 -1.66 9.89
N GLY A 90 0.56 -0.34 9.94
CA GLY A 90 0.98 0.54 8.84
C GLY A 90 2.45 0.35 8.44
N ARG A 91 2.72 0.40 7.13
CA ARG A 91 4.07 0.40 6.56
C ARG A 91 4.38 1.76 5.97
N ASP A 92 5.41 2.43 6.49
CA ASP A 92 5.91 3.66 5.89
C ASP A 92 6.64 3.33 4.59
N ILE A 93 6.03 3.72 3.47
CA ILE A 93 6.60 3.56 2.14
C ILE A 93 6.99 4.91 1.53
N SER A 94 7.03 5.98 2.32
CA SER A 94 7.28 7.34 1.84
C SER A 94 8.62 7.51 1.12
N GLN A 95 9.62 6.70 1.47
CA GLN A 95 10.94 6.68 0.79
C GLN A 95 10.92 5.97 -0.56
N TYR A 96 9.92 5.11 -0.80
CA TYR A 96 9.75 4.32 -2.02
C TYR A 96 8.60 4.85 -2.89
N SER A 97 7.83 5.81 -2.38
CA SER A 97 6.75 6.45 -3.10
C SER A 97 7.29 7.49 -4.07
N ILE A 98 6.66 7.57 -5.24
CA ILE A 98 6.91 8.63 -6.24
C ILE A 98 6.57 10.00 -5.63
N PHE A 99 5.61 10.05 -4.71
CA PHE A 99 5.13 11.28 -4.06
C PHE A 99 5.57 11.37 -2.60
N GLN A 100 6.89 11.51 -2.37
CA GLN A 100 7.47 11.53 -1.02
C GLN A 100 6.86 12.57 -0.06
N LYS A 101 6.34 13.68 -0.60
CA LYS A 101 5.67 14.74 0.18
C LYS A 101 4.40 14.25 0.88
N GLU A 102 3.77 13.19 0.35
CA GLU A 102 2.55 12.58 0.87
C GLU A 102 2.75 11.82 2.17
N LYS A 103 3.99 11.46 2.52
CA LYS A 103 4.28 10.66 3.73
C LYS A 103 3.37 9.44 3.80
N GLU A 104 3.41 8.69 2.70
CA GLU A 104 2.52 7.57 2.43
C GLU A 104 2.76 6.41 3.40
N ILE A 105 1.67 5.97 4.02
CA ILE A 105 1.59 4.76 4.84
C ILE A 105 0.67 3.79 4.12
N LEU A 106 1.16 2.58 3.87
CA LEU A 106 0.40 1.52 3.25
C LEU A 106 -0.17 0.58 4.32
N LEU A 107 -1.49 0.40 4.33
CA LEU A 107 -2.15 -0.67 5.08
C LEU A 107 -2.18 -1.93 4.23
N LEU A 108 -1.92 -3.07 4.87
CA LEU A 108 -1.86 -4.37 4.21
C LEU A 108 -3.27 -4.89 3.83
N PRO A 109 -3.35 -5.85 2.90
CA PRO A 109 -4.60 -6.54 2.59
C PRO A 109 -5.15 -7.26 3.82
N ALA A 110 -6.47 -7.39 3.89
CA ALA A 110 -7.18 -7.99 5.03
C ALA A 110 -7.01 -7.24 6.36
N THR A 111 -6.75 -5.92 6.31
CA THR A 111 -6.76 -5.09 7.52
C THR A 111 -8.18 -5.02 8.07
N THR A 112 -8.37 -5.46 9.32
CA THR A 112 -9.67 -5.45 10.00
C THR A 112 -9.81 -4.15 10.80
N LEU A 113 -10.93 -3.46 10.63
CA LEU A 113 -11.15 -2.11 11.15
C LEU A 113 -12.50 -2.05 11.87
N GLN A 114 -12.52 -1.47 13.06
CA GLN A 114 -13.77 -1.13 13.76
C GLN A 114 -14.14 0.32 13.47
N VAL A 115 -15.43 0.57 13.20
CA VAL A 115 -15.97 1.92 13.08
C VAL A 115 -16.22 2.49 14.47
N ILE A 116 -15.36 3.40 14.89
CA ILE A 116 -15.45 4.03 16.21
C ILE A 116 -16.52 5.11 16.24
N ARG A 117 -16.60 5.93 15.19
CA ARG A 117 -17.61 6.99 15.05
C ARG A 117 -17.72 7.47 13.62
N THR A 118 -18.88 8.01 13.31
CA THR A 118 -19.21 8.57 12.00
C THR A 118 -19.87 9.92 12.20
N TYR A 119 -19.38 10.97 11.54
CA TYR A 119 -19.96 12.31 11.67
C TYR A 119 -19.73 13.14 10.39
N ARG A 120 -20.48 14.22 10.21
CA ARG A 120 -20.36 15.08 9.04
C ARG A 120 -19.64 16.38 9.40
N ASP A 121 -18.62 16.72 8.63
CA ASP A 121 -18.03 18.05 8.67
C ASP A 121 -18.93 19.02 7.90
N LYS A 122 -19.53 19.97 8.63
CA LYS A 122 -20.45 20.95 8.05
C LYS A 122 -19.71 22.05 7.27
N GLN A 123 -18.47 22.35 7.62
CA GLN A 123 -17.69 23.42 6.98
C GLN A 123 -17.13 22.94 5.65
N ASN A 124 -16.62 21.71 5.63
CA ASN A 124 -15.94 21.16 4.46
C ASN A 124 -16.82 20.18 3.64
N PHE A 125 -18.08 20.00 4.04
CA PHE A 125 -19.10 19.19 3.36
C PHE A 125 -18.73 17.72 3.10
N TYR A 126 -17.83 17.13 3.87
CA TYR A 126 -17.47 15.70 3.78
C TYR A 126 -17.88 14.89 5.03
N ASN A 127 -18.10 13.59 4.83
CA ASN A 127 -18.32 12.64 5.91
C ASN A 127 -16.98 12.24 6.50
N ILE A 128 -16.88 12.16 7.83
CA ILE A 128 -15.72 11.65 8.55
C ILE A 128 -16.09 10.32 9.16
N ILE A 129 -15.22 9.34 8.93
CA ILE A 129 -15.35 7.99 9.47
C ILE A 129 -14.06 7.69 10.23
N HIS A 130 -14.17 7.56 11.55
CA HIS A 130 -13.03 7.21 12.39
C HIS A 130 -13.01 5.69 12.56
N LEU A 131 -11.93 5.09 12.10
CA LEU A 131 -11.65 3.67 12.16
C LEU A 131 -10.50 3.39 13.12
N GLN A 132 -10.56 2.24 13.79
CA GLN A 132 -9.46 1.72 14.59
C GLN A 132 -9.12 0.32 14.08
N GLU A 133 -7.85 0.06 13.81
CA GLU A 133 -7.40 -1.26 13.43
C GLU A 133 -7.53 -2.25 14.59
N ILE A 134 -8.16 -3.38 14.30
CA ILE A 134 -8.24 -4.52 15.21
C ILE A 134 -7.01 -5.38 14.97
N LYS A 135 -6.21 -5.58 16.01
CA LYS A 135 -5.04 -6.46 15.95
C LYS A 135 -5.49 -7.88 15.60
N SER A 136 -5.00 -8.40 14.48
CA SER A 136 -5.22 -9.79 14.09
C SER A 136 -4.57 -10.75 15.08
N THR A 137 -5.21 -11.89 15.33
CA THR A 137 -4.63 -13.03 16.04
C THR A 137 -3.55 -13.74 15.22
N TYR A 138 -3.55 -13.52 13.90
CA TYR A 138 -2.60 -14.10 12.96
C TYR A 138 -1.56 -13.08 12.51
N THR A 139 -0.29 -13.49 12.47
CA THR A 139 0.79 -12.70 11.89
C THR A 139 0.60 -12.61 10.38
N LEU A 140 0.26 -11.42 9.87
CA LEU A 140 0.00 -11.21 8.43
C LEU A 140 1.25 -11.30 7.56
N LEU A 141 2.40 -10.89 8.09
CA LEU A 141 3.70 -10.98 7.43
C LEU A 141 4.72 -11.51 8.42
N GLU A 142 5.28 -12.68 8.12
CA GLU A 142 6.37 -13.22 8.91
C GLU A 142 7.63 -12.36 8.71
N PRO A 143 8.37 -12.03 9.79
CA PRO A 143 9.66 -11.39 9.66
C PRO A 143 10.60 -12.28 8.85
N ILE A 144 11.23 -11.72 7.83
CA ILE A 144 12.28 -12.45 7.11
C ILE A 144 13.47 -12.57 8.05
N LEU A 145 13.72 -13.79 8.54
CA LEU A 145 14.95 -14.09 9.27
C LEU A 145 16.13 -13.91 8.30
N LEU A 146 16.86 -12.80 8.44
CA LEU A 146 18.14 -12.62 7.77
C LEU A 146 19.14 -13.58 8.43
N GLU A 147 19.28 -14.79 7.85
CA GLU A 147 20.36 -15.71 8.19
C GLU A 147 21.71 -15.00 7.97
N THR A 148 22.26 -14.43 9.03
CA THR A 148 23.58 -13.79 9.00
C THR A 148 24.69 -14.71 9.49
N LYS A 149 24.43 -16.02 9.71
CA LYS A 149 25.44 -16.94 10.26
C LYS A 149 25.36 -18.36 9.68
N ILE A 150 25.67 -18.52 8.39
CA ILE A 150 26.29 -19.77 7.91
C ILE A 150 27.56 -19.38 7.14
N LEU A 151 28.61 -19.14 7.90
CA LEU A 151 29.97 -19.02 7.38
C LEU A 151 30.62 -20.41 7.48
N ASN A 152 30.97 -21.04 6.36
CA ASN A 152 32.07 -22.01 6.26
C ASN A 152 32.50 -22.25 4.79
N PRO A 153 33.76 -22.67 4.55
CA PRO A 153 34.68 -22.02 3.61
C PRO A 153 34.87 -22.74 2.27
N VAL A 154 33.81 -23.28 1.66
CA VAL A 154 33.92 -24.00 0.37
C VAL A 154 33.53 -23.13 -0.84
N LYS A 155 32.99 -21.92 -0.60
CA LYS A 155 32.29 -21.15 -1.63
C LYS A 155 33.17 -20.20 -2.46
N ASN A 156 34.48 -20.10 -2.21
CA ASN A 156 35.31 -19.00 -2.75
C ASN A 156 35.58 -19.06 -4.27
N ARG A 157 35.51 -20.23 -4.91
CA ARG A 157 35.76 -20.34 -6.36
C ARG A 157 34.50 -20.12 -7.21
N MET A 158 33.36 -20.68 -6.79
CA MET A 158 32.07 -20.46 -7.47
C MET A 158 31.46 -19.09 -7.16
N LEU A 159 31.69 -18.52 -5.96
CA LEU A 159 31.19 -17.18 -5.63
C LEU A 159 31.80 -16.09 -6.48
N ASN A 160 33.03 -16.20 -6.98
CA ASN A 160 33.60 -15.10 -7.78
C ASN A 160 32.96 -15.02 -9.16
N ILE A 161 32.69 -16.16 -9.81
CA ILE A 161 31.96 -16.20 -11.08
C ILE A 161 30.50 -15.78 -10.86
N LEU A 162 29.84 -16.33 -9.83
CA LEU A 162 28.46 -15.95 -9.50
C LEU A 162 28.35 -14.49 -9.03
N ARG A 163 29.36 -13.92 -8.34
CA ARG A 163 29.39 -12.50 -7.94
C ARG A 163 29.59 -11.59 -9.12
N VAL A 164 30.37 -11.97 -10.13
CA VAL A 164 30.50 -11.16 -11.35
C VAL A 164 29.18 -11.18 -12.11
N PHE A 165 28.57 -12.35 -12.29
CA PHE A 165 27.28 -12.49 -12.98
C PHE A 165 26.11 -11.83 -12.21
N LEU A 166 26.04 -12.02 -10.88
CA LEU A 166 25.04 -11.40 -10.02
C LEU A 166 25.30 -9.91 -9.82
N LYS A 167 26.56 -9.44 -9.74
CA LYS A 167 26.82 -8.00 -9.74
C LYS A 167 26.41 -7.38 -11.07
N GLN A 168 26.73 -7.99 -12.21
CA GLN A 168 26.35 -7.43 -13.50
C GLN A 168 24.82 -7.36 -13.65
N THR A 169 24.12 -8.46 -13.35
CA THR A 169 22.65 -8.50 -13.42
C THR A 169 21.96 -7.64 -12.35
N GLN A 170 22.50 -7.55 -11.13
CA GLN A 170 21.96 -6.72 -10.05
C GLN A 170 22.28 -5.23 -10.23
N ILE A 171 23.44 -4.88 -10.83
CA ILE A 171 23.80 -3.50 -11.20
C ILE A 171 22.94 -3.05 -12.38
N ASP A 172 22.77 -3.88 -13.42
CA ASP A 172 21.94 -3.54 -14.58
C ASP A 172 20.46 -3.40 -14.20
N THR A 173 19.92 -4.29 -13.36
CA THR A 173 18.53 -4.20 -12.90
C THR A 173 18.29 -3.02 -11.96
N ARG A 174 19.25 -2.70 -11.08
CA ARG A 174 19.12 -1.56 -10.16
C ARG A 174 19.26 -0.23 -10.91
N THR A 175 20.20 -0.13 -11.85
CA THR A 175 20.37 1.06 -12.70
C THR A 175 19.14 1.28 -13.58
N LYS A 176 18.57 0.21 -14.15
CA LYS A 176 17.33 0.31 -14.94
C LYS A 176 16.13 0.71 -14.08
N LEU A 177 16.01 0.14 -12.88
CA LEU A 177 14.95 0.52 -11.94
C LEU A 177 15.09 1.98 -11.48
N ASP A 178 16.31 2.42 -11.18
CA ASP A 178 16.60 3.80 -10.78
C ASP A 178 16.31 4.77 -11.94
N GLN A 179 16.64 4.41 -13.18
CA GLN A 179 16.29 5.16 -14.38
C GLN A 179 14.78 5.25 -14.61
N GLU A 180 14.04 4.15 -14.42
CA GLU A 180 12.58 4.17 -14.51
C GLU A 180 11.97 5.03 -13.38
N ILE A 181 12.47 4.92 -12.15
CA ILE A 181 12.05 5.78 -11.02
C ILE A 181 12.28 7.26 -11.34
N ASP A 182 13.44 7.60 -11.89
CA ASP A 182 13.77 8.98 -12.27
C ASP A 182 12.91 9.47 -13.44
N LEU A 183 12.59 8.62 -14.42
CA LEU A 183 11.67 8.92 -15.54
C LEU A 183 10.25 9.30 -15.03
N PHE A 184 9.80 8.71 -13.93
CA PHE A 184 8.52 9.03 -13.31
C PHE A 184 8.60 10.20 -12.32
N ARG A 185 9.80 10.57 -11.85
CA ARG A 185 10.02 11.65 -10.88
C ARG A 185 9.76 13.05 -11.49
N ASP A 186 10.07 13.24 -12.78
CA ASP A 186 9.81 14.50 -13.50
C ASP A 186 8.33 14.75 -13.81
N ARG A 187 7.46 13.76 -13.56
CA ARG A 187 6.01 13.95 -13.64
C ARG A 187 5.46 14.40 -12.29
N GLU A 188 5.87 15.58 -11.81
CA GLU A 188 5.30 16.22 -10.61
C GLU A 188 3.76 16.35 -10.69
N HIS A 189 3.21 16.29 -11.91
CA HIS A 189 1.78 16.28 -12.19
C HIS A 189 1.34 15.10 -13.07
N ALA A 190 1.90 13.90 -12.89
CA ALA A 190 1.14 12.69 -13.20
C ALA A 190 0.02 12.52 -12.16
N CYS A 191 -0.91 13.47 -12.17
CA CYS A 191 -2.29 13.17 -11.83
C CYS A 191 -2.65 12.03 -12.78
N ILE A 192 -2.67 10.81 -12.27
CA ILE A 192 -3.63 9.83 -12.76
C ILE A 192 -4.98 10.48 -12.43
N ARG A 193 -5.41 11.46 -13.24
CA ARG A 193 -6.83 11.69 -13.49
C ARG A 193 -7.33 10.29 -13.68
N ARG A 194 -8.21 9.84 -12.79
CA ARG A 194 -8.80 8.50 -12.78
C ARG A 194 -9.41 8.21 -14.15
N LYS A 195 -8.62 7.92 -15.19
CA LYS A 195 -8.91 6.81 -16.06
C LYS A 195 -8.96 5.66 -15.10
N ARG A 196 -10.16 5.11 -14.96
CA ARG A 196 -10.40 3.96 -14.13
C ARG A 196 -9.48 2.88 -14.68
N PHE A 197 -8.27 2.75 -14.11
CA PHE A 197 -7.47 1.56 -14.29
C PHE A 197 -8.27 0.46 -13.61
N THR A 198 -9.17 -0.13 -14.39
CA THR A 198 -9.82 -1.39 -14.07
C THR A 198 -8.77 -2.48 -14.29
N ASP A 199 -8.89 -3.59 -13.56
CA ASP A 199 -7.94 -4.71 -13.70
C ASP A 199 -7.89 -5.24 -15.15
N ASP A 200 -8.89 -4.89 -15.97
CA ASP A 200 -8.99 -5.19 -17.40
C ASP A 200 -8.00 -4.42 -18.29
N GLU A 201 -7.39 -3.34 -17.79
CA GLU A 201 -6.36 -2.56 -18.51
C GLU A 201 -4.94 -3.09 -18.30
N ILE A 202 -4.75 -4.08 -17.42
CA ILE A 202 -3.47 -4.78 -17.23
C ILE A 202 -3.53 -6.06 -18.05
N GLU A 203 -2.98 -6.03 -19.26
CA GLU A 203 -2.73 -7.25 -20.03
C GLU A 203 -1.80 -8.16 -19.21
N THR A 204 -2.37 -9.25 -18.72
CA THR A 204 -1.62 -10.31 -18.07
C THR A 204 -0.95 -11.10 -19.18
N VAL A 205 0.33 -10.85 -19.41
CA VAL A 205 1.15 -11.70 -20.28
C VAL A 205 1.31 -13.03 -19.54
N VAL A 206 0.51 -14.03 -19.93
CA VAL A 206 0.60 -15.42 -19.46
C VAL A 206 1.72 -16.12 -20.18
#